data_AF-A0A3P6U251-F1
#
_entry.id   AF-A0A3P6U251-F1
#
_cell.length_a   1.000
_cell.length_b   1.000
_cell.length_c   1.000
_cell.angle_alpha   90.00
_cell.angle_beta   90.00
_cell.angle_gamma   90.00
#
_symmetry.space_group_name_H-M   'P 1'
#
loop_
_entity.id
_entity.type
_entity.pdbx_description
1 polymer ?
#
loop_
_entity_poly.entity_id
_entity_poly.type
_entity_poly.pdbx_seq_one_letter_code
_entity_poly.pdbx_strand_id
1 'polypeptide(L)'
;MQVCIGKGHEGYPGGLPYDTNAPYYATPDTELIFHVSTYLSGDVTQKWKHIGNDEVHIVWSEHSKPYRRETMATKFGDVLIVLERASEKTYRVRVETVSALEFGPLHNGALVGGEELAELVRLTVVCVMSSPL
;
A
#
# COMPACT_ATOMS: atom_id res chain seq x y z
N MET A 1 -2.45 3.57 -12.82
CA MET A 1 -3.69 4.15 -13.39
C MET A 1 -4.76 4.13 -12.30
N GLN A 2 -5.83 4.92 -12.41
CA GLN A 2 -7.01 4.76 -11.55
C GLN A 2 -8.10 4.05 -12.37
N VAL A 3 -8.76 3.06 -11.78
CA VAL A 3 -9.85 2.29 -12.41
C VAL A 3 -11.10 2.35 -11.55
N CYS A 4 -12.25 2.06 -12.17
CA CYS A 4 -13.54 1.88 -11.49
C CYS A 4 -14.01 0.44 -11.67
N ILE A 5 -14.26 -0.28 -10.58
CA ILE A 5 -14.57 -1.71 -10.61
C ILE A 5 -15.90 -1.97 -11.33
N GLY A 6 -15.83 -2.86 -12.32
CA GLY A 6 -16.97 -3.36 -13.09
C GLY A 6 -17.55 -2.42 -14.15
N LYS A 7 -17.12 -1.15 -14.23
CA LYS A 7 -17.46 -0.23 -15.35
C LYS A 7 -16.50 -0.40 -16.54
N GLY A 8 -16.48 -1.58 -17.13
CA GLY A 8 -15.57 -1.91 -18.24
C GLY A 8 -14.12 -2.17 -17.82
N HIS A 9 -13.85 -2.23 -16.52
CA HIS A 9 -12.62 -2.80 -16.01
C HIS A 9 -12.77 -4.32 -15.91
N GLU A 10 -11.97 -5.05 -16.69
CA GLU A 10 -11.96 -6.52 -16.75
C GLU A 10 -10.79 -7.14 -15.98
N GLY A 11 -9.95 -6.31 -15.34
CA GLY A 11 -8.80 -6.76 -14.57
C GLY A 11 -9.16 -7.25 -13.17
N TYR A 12 -8.14 -7.65 -12.42
CA TYR A 12 -8.24 -8.13 -11.06
C TYR A 12 -8.90 -7.10 -10.12
N PRO A 13 -10.07 -7.40 -9.54
CA PRO A 13 -10.84 -6.41 -8.77
C PRO A 13 -10.44 -6.31 -7.30
N GLY A 14 -9.52 -7.15 -6.80
CA GLY A 14 -9.10 -7.12 -5.39
C GLY A 14 -10.20 -7.43 -4.38
N GLY A 15 -11.33 -8.01 -4.81
CA GLY A 15 -12.50 -8.17 -3.93
C GLY A 15 -13.18 -6.85 -3.54
N LEU A 16 -12.87 -5.75 -4.24
CA LEU A 16 -13.58 -4.49 -4.08
C LEU A 16 -15.00 -4.55 -4.67
N PRO A 17 -15.98 -3.87 -4.08
CA PRO A 17 -17.33 -3.78 -4.64
C PRO A 17 -17.36 -3.10 -6.01
N TYR A 18 -18.41 -3.39 -6.79
CA TYR A 18 -18.75 -2.64 -8.01
C TYR A 18 -18.83 -1.13 -7.71
N ASP A 19 -18.48 -0.29 -8.70
CA ASP A 19 -18.41 1.18 -8.60
C ASP A 19 -17.33 1.74 -7.66
N THR A 20 -16.44 0.91 -7.12
CA THR A 20 -15.31 1.38 -6.30
C THR A 20 -14.19 1.92 -7.18
N ASN A 21 -13.67 3.10 -6.86
CA ASN A 21 -12.47 3.62 -7.50
C ASN A 21 -11.22 3.14 -6.77
N ALA A 22 -10.21 2.68 -7.50
CA ALA A 22 -8.95 2.25 -6.91
C ALA A 22 -7.75 2.55 -7.84
N PRO A 23 -6.57 2.88 -7.27
CA PRO A 23 -5.32 2.79 -8.01
C PRO A 23 -5.07 1.33 -8.42
N TYR A 24 -4.70 1.16 -9.68
CA TYR A 24 -4.48 -0.13 -10.29
C TYR A 24 -3.27 -0.06 -11.24
N TYR A 25 -2.51 -1.14 -11.25
CA TYR A 25 -1.34 -1.33 -12.08
C TYR A 25 -1.39 -2.72 -12.70
N ALA A 26 -1.06 -2.80 -13.98
CA ALA A 26 -1.00 -4.07 -14.67
C ALA A 26 0.13 -4.10 -15.68
N THR A 27 0.66 -5.29 -15.83
CA THR A 27 1.62 -5.76 -16.84
C THR A 27 1.13 -7.14 -17.31
N PRO A 28 1.69 -7.72 -18.38
CA PRO A 28 1.23 -9.02 -18.89
C PRO A 28 1.26 -10.17 -17.86
N ASP A 29 2.09 -10.08 -16.82
CA ASP A 29 2.32 -11.12 -15.82
C ASP A 29 1.98 -10.69 -14.38
N THR A 30 1.68 -9.42 -14.14
CA THR A 30 1.36 -8.89 -12.80
C THR A 30 0.19 -7.93 -12.86
N GLU A 31 -0.79 -8.13 -11.97
CA GLU A 31 -1.85 -7.17 -11.66
C GLU A 31 -1.77 -6.79 -10.18
N LEU A 32 -1.93 -5.50 -9.89
CA LEU A 32 -1.90 -4.95 -8.54
C LEU A 32 -3.01 -3.92 -8.37
N ILE A 33 -3.75 -4.03 -7.27
CA ILE A 33 -4.80 -3.09 -6.90
C ILE A 33 -4.59 -2.62 -5.46
N PHE A 34 -4.83 -1.33 -5.22
CA PHE A 34 -4.62 -0.73 -3.91
C PHE A 34 -5.96 -0.45 -3.20
N HIS A 35 -6.13 -1.03 -2.01
CA HIS A 35 -7.23 -0.72 -1.11
C HIS A 35 -6.99 0.63 -0.40
N VAL A 36 -7.49 1.71 -0.99
CA VAL A 36 -7.32 3.06 -0.41
C VAL A 36 -8.43 3.35 0.60
N SER A 37 -8.09 3.48 1.87
CA SER A 37 -9.04 3.65 2.99
C SER A 37 -10.02 4.83 2.84
N THR A 38 -9.58 5.91 2.18
CA THR A 38 -10.40 7.09 1.89
C THR A 38 -11.33 6.91 0.70
N TYR A 39 -11.10 5.91 -0.17
CA TYR A 39 -11.96 5.58 -1.30
C TYR A 39 -13.02 4.53 -0.93
N LEU A 40 -12.81 3.80 0.16
CA LEU A 40 -13.78 2.83 0.69
C LEU A 40 -14.95 3.53 1.40
N SER A 41 -16.17 3.08 1.13
CA SER A 41 -17.39 3.47 1.83
C SER A 41 -17.65 2.60 3.06
N GLY A 42 -18.48 3.10 3.98
CA GLY A 42 -18.91 2.35 5.16
C GLY A 42 -18.18 2.72 6.44
N ASP A 43 -18.53 2.02 7.52
CA ASP A 43 -17.91 2.18 8.83
C ASP A 43 -16.49 1.59 8.88
N VAL A 44 -15.78 1.82 9.99
CA VAL A 44 -14.41 1.32 10.18
C VAL A 44 -14.33 -0.20 10.00
N THR A 45 -15.31 -0.93 10.52
CA THR A 45 -15.37 -2.40 10.45
C THR A 45 -15.50 -2.88 9.01
N GLN A 46 -16.34 -2.23 8.21
CA GLN A 46 -16.53 -2.54 6.79
C GLN A 46 -15.25 -2.28 5.99
N LYS A 47 -14.59 -1.13 6.20
CA LYS A 47 -13.31 -0.82 5.55
C LYS A 47 -12.21 -1.83 5.91
N TRP A 48 -12.19 -2.26 7.16
CA TRP A 48 -11.20 -3.22 7.66
C TRP A 48 -11.32 -4.60 7.02
N LYS A 49 -12.51 -5.00 6.53
CA LYS A 49 -12.67 -6.27 5.80
C LYS A 49 -11.89 -6.31 4.49
N HIS A 50 -11.66 -5.14 3.88
CA HIS A 50 -10.87 -5.03 2.65
C HIS A 50 -9.38 -4.88 2.97
N ILE A 51 -9.02 -3.93 3.83
CA ILE A 51 -7.60 -3.59 4.08
C ILE A 51 -6.93 -4.59 5.03
N GLY A 52 -7.65 -5.11 6.01
CA GLY A 52 -7.08 -5.87 7.13
C GLY A 52 -6.45 -7.19 6.71
N ASN A 53 -6.79 -7.72 5.54
CA ASN A 53 -6.27 -9.01 5.04
C ASN A 53 -5.09 -8.85 4.08
N ASP A 54 -4.65 -7.63 3.80
CA ASP A 54 -3.54 -7.40 2.86
C ASP A 54 -2.19 -7.76 3.51
N GLU A 55 -1.27 -8.32 2.72
CA GLU A 55 0.09 -8.67 3.16
C GLU A 55 0.99 -7.44 3.28
N VAL A 56 0.73 -6.41 2.48
CA VAL A 56 1.50 -5.17 2.45
C VAL A 56 0.61 -3.98 2.77
N HIS A 57 0.98 -3.23 3.81
CA HIS A 57 0.28 -2.01 4.20
C HIS A 57 1.16 -0.78 3.96
N ILE A 58 0.58 0.25 3.35
CA ILE A 58 1.23 1.54 3.16
C ILE A 58 0.48 2.58 3.98
N VAL A 59 1.20 3.24 4.88
CA VAL A 59 0.63 4.25 5.78
C VAL A 59 1.23 5.61 5.46
N TRP A 60 0.37 6.55 5.08
CA TRP A 60 0.71 7.97 5.05
C TRP A 60 0.47 8.57 6.43
N SER A 61 1.53 9.06 7.09
CA SER A 61 1.42 9.70 8.39
C SER A 61 1.76 11.19 8.31
N GLU A 62 0.80 12.02 8.70
CA GLU A 62 1.00 13.46 8.96
C GLU A 62 1.21 13.76 10.45
N HIS A 63 1.15 12.73 11.30
CA HIS A 63 1.34 12.88 12.73
C HIS A 63 2.82 13.07 13.07
N SER A 64 3.08 13.91 14.08
CA SER A 64 4.42 14.09 14.64
C SER A 64 4.93 12.88 15.42
N LYS A 65 4.04 11.97 15.80
CA LYS A 65 4.37 10.73 16.50
C LYS A 65 4.59 9.61 15.47
N PRO A 66 5.64 8.78 15.64
CA PRO A 66 5.85 7.62 14.77
C PRO A 66 4.60 6.73 14.76
N TYR A 67 4.20 6.29 13.57
CA TYR A 67 3.12 5.31 13.43
C TYR A 67 3.50 4.02 14.16
N ARG A 68 2.54 3.41 14.86
CA ARG A 68 2.78 2.17 15.61
C ARG A 68 2.09 1.02 14.90
N ARG A 69 2.80 -0.08 14.65
CA ARG A 69 2.22 -1.26 13.98
C ARG A 69 0.99 -1.79 14.71
N GLU A 70 0.96 -1.67 16.03
CA GLU A 70 -0.17 -2.08 16.87
C GLU A 70 -1.46 -1.27 16.62
N THR A 71 -1.36 -0.14 15.93
CA THR A 71 -2.53 0.60 15.42
C THR A 71 -3.33 -0.25 14.43
N MET A 72 -2.65 -1.14 13.70
CA MET A 72 -3.28 -2.11 12.82
C MET A 72 -3.58 -3.38 13.62
N ALA A 73 -4.84 -3.55 14.01
CA ALA A 73 -5.31 -4.77 14.68
C ALA A 73 -5.53 -5.89 13.65
N THR A 74 -4.47 -6.30 12.95
CA THR A 74 -4.49 -7.43 12.01
C THR A 74 -3.38 -8.45 12.30
N LYS A 75 -3.65 -9.70 11.95
CA LYS A 75 -2.67 -10.80 11.95
C LYS A 75 -1.91 -10.91 10.62
N PHE A 76 -2.36 -10.19 9.60
CA PHE A 76 -1.69 -10.04 8.30
C PHE A 76 -0.75 -8.81 8.33
N GLY A 77 -0.27 -8.36 7.17
CA GLY A 77 0.61 -7.19 7.07
C GLY A 77 2.08 -7.51 7.28
N ASP A 78 2.59 -8.57 6.66
CA ASP A 78 4.00 -9.00 6.73
C ASP A 78 4.99 -7.88 6.38
N VAL A 79 4.56 -6.89 5.59
CA VAL A 79 5.31 -5.67 5.31
C VAL A 79 4.47 -4.43 5.60
N LEU A 80 5.02 -3.51 6.39
CA LEU A 80 4.46 -2.19 6.66
C LEU A 80 5.42 -1.11 6.16
N ILE A 81 4.96 -0.28 5.22
CA ILE A 81 5.67 0.86 4.68
C ILE A 81 5.03 2.13 5.25
N VAL A 82 5.72 2.83 6.14
CA VAL A 82 5.27 4.11 6.69
C VAL A 82 5.98 5.25 5.96
N LEU A 83 5.18 6.15 5.40
CA LEU A 83 5.60 7.36 4.70
C LEU A 83 5.35 8.55 5.61
N GLU A 84 6.42 9.18 6.08
CA GLU A 84 6.38 10.33 6.96
C GLU A 84 6.90 11.55 6.22
N ARG A 85 6.16 12.66 6.26
CA ARG A 85 6.62 13.90 5.62
C ARG A 85 7.87 14.42 6.34
N ALA A 86 8.98 14.54 5.60
CA ALA A 86 10.26 15.01 6.12
C ALA A 86 10.51 16.49 5.79
N SER A 87 10.07 16.94 4.61
CA SER A 87 10.10 18.34 4.19
C SER A 87 8.93 18.65 3.26
N GLU A 88 8.96 19.82 2.62
CA GLU A 88 7.91 20.19 1.67
C GLU A 88 7.77 19.23 0.50
N LYS A 89 8.89 18.65 0.04
CA LYS A 89 8.99 17.81 -1.16
C LYS A 89 9.60 16.42 -0.91
N THR A 90 9.95 16.10 0.33
CA THR A 90 10.60 14.82 0.66
C THR A 90 9.89 14.07 1.78
N TYR A 91 9.98 12.74 1.69
CA TYR A 91 9.32 11.80 2.58
C TYR A 91 10.35 10.81 3.12
N ARG A 92 10.33 10.62 4.43
CA ARG A 92 11.09 9.56 5.08
C ARG A 92 10.27 8.27 5.02
N VAL A 93 10.92 7.21 4.58
CA VAL A 93 10.33 5.87 4.51
C VAL A 93 10.83 5.06 5.69
N ARG A 94 9.90 4.42 6.40
CA ARG A 94 10.20 3.41 7.40
C ARG A 94 9.56 2.11 6.95
N VAL A 95 10.35 1.05 6.91
CA VAL A 95 9.89 -0.29 6.51
C VAL A 95 10.01 -1.19 7.73
N GLU A 96 8.90 -1.80 8.11
CA GLU A 96 8.85 -2.85 9.12
C GLU A 96 8.40 -4.13 8.43
N THR A 97 9.16 -5.21 8.58
CA THR A 97 8.80 -6.50 8.00
C THR A 97 9.13 -7.63 8.95
N VAL A 98 8.37 -8.73 8.85
CA VAL A 98 8.68 -9.99 9.54
C VAL A 98 9.70 -10.84 8.78
N SER A 99 9.99 -10.52 7.52
CA SER A 99 10.95 -11.25 6.69
C SER A 99 12.38 -10.77 6.91
N ALA A 100 13.33 -11.70 6.77
CA ALA A 100 14.77 -11.40 6.78
C ALA A 100 15.30 -11.01 5.39
N LEU A 101 14.48 -11.11 4.34
CA LEU A 101 14.88 -10.79 2.97
C LEU A 101 14.79 -9.28 2.74
N GLU A 102 15.80 -8.72 2.07
CA GLU A 102 15.73 -7.37 1.53
C GLU A 102 14.89 -7.38 0.24
N PHE A 103 14.07 -6.35 0.05
CA PHE A 103 13.21 -6.22 -1.11
C PHE A 103 13.05 -4.76 -1.52
N GLY A 104 12.67 -4.60 -2.79
CA GLY A 104 12.30 -3.32 -3.38
C GLY A 104 13.44 -2.32 -3.54
N PRO A 105 13.16 -1.20 -4.22
CA PRO A 105 14.06 -0.04 -4.18
C PRO A 105 13.92 0.77 -2.88
N LEU A 106 12.79 0.70 -2.17
CA LEU A 106 12.63 1.36 -0.87
C LEU A 106 13.15 0.49 0.26
N HIS A 107 14.05 1.05 1.07
CA HIS A 107 14.57 0.44 2.28
C HIS A 107 14.28 1.31 3.49
N ASN A 108 14.36 0.71 4.68
CA ASN A 108 14.15 1.42 5.93
C ASN A 108 15.13 2.60 6.08
N GLY A 109 14.60 3.80 6.33
CA GLY A 109 15.38 5.03 6.47
C GLY A 109 15.57 5.84 5.19
N ALA A 110 15.08 5.36 4.04
CA ALA A 110 15.18 6.08 2.77
C ALA A 110 14.52 7.47 2.84
N LEU A 111 15.12 8.45 2.16
CA LEU A 111 14.56 9.79 1.97
C LEU A 111 14.27 9.97 0.47
N VAL A 112 13.01 10.17 0.14
CA VAL A 112 12.51 10.09 -1.23
C VAL A 112 11.81 11.38 -1.64
N GLY A 113 11.99 11.81 -2.89
CA GLY A 113 11.26 12.93 -3.46
C GLY A 113 9.79 12.58 -3.70
N GLY A 114 8.91 13.57 -3.57
CA GLY A 114 7.47 13.36 -3.78
C GLY A 114 7.11 12.93 -5.20
N GLU A 115 7.93 13.29 -6.19
CA GLU A 115 7.69 12.95 -7.60
C GLU A 115 7.94 11.45 -7.88
N GLU A 116 8.95 10.86 -7.26
CA GLU A 116 9.31 9.45 -7.45
C GLU A 116 8.59 8.50 -6.48
N LEU A 117 8.04 9.04 -5.38
CA LEU A 117 7.52 8.25 -4.26
C LEU A 117 6.49 7.20 -4.69
N ALA A 118 5.51 7.59 -5.51
CA ALA A 118 4.44 6.68 -5.92
C ALA A 118 4.96 5.50 -6.77
N GLU A 119 5.98 5.74 -7.60
CA GLU A 119 6.61 4.70 -8.40
C GLU A 119 7.45 3.75 -7.53
N LEU A 120 8.28 4.31 -6.65
CA LEU A 120 9.14 3.52 -5.77
C LEU A 120 8.33 2.65 -4.79
N VAL A 121 7.22 3.18 -4.25
CA VAL A 121 6.29 2.39 -3.43
C VAL A 121 5.72 1.23 -4.24
N ARG A 122 5.22 1.48 -5.46
CA ARG A 122 4.66 0.44 -6.31
C ARG A 122 5.67 -0.65 -6.65
N LEU A 123 6.89 -0.28 -7.05
CA LEU A 123 7.96 -1.24 -7.36
C LEU A 123 8.36 -2.07 -6.15
N THR A 124 8.39 -1.46 -4.96
CA THR A 124 8.65 -2.17 -3.71
C THR A 124 7.57 -3.20 -3.43
N VAL A 125 6.29 -2.83 -3.57
CA VAL A 125 5.15 -3.76 -3.39
C VAL A 125 5.23 -4.91 -4.39
N VAL A 126 5.45 -4.64 -5.69
CA VAL A 126 5.59 -5.71 -6.70
C VAL A 126 6.71 -6.68 -6.33
N CYS A 127 7.86 -6.17 -5.87
CA CYS A 127 8.98 -7.01 -5.43
C CYS A 127 8.62 -7.90 -4.24
N VAL A 128 7.90 -7.36 -3.25
CA VAL A 128 7.39 -8.12 -2.10
C VAL A 128 6.43 -9.22 -2.56
N MET A 129 5.41 -8.87 -3.34
CA MET A 129 4.37 -9.83 -3.78
C MET A 129 4.91 -10.92 -4.72
N SER A 130 6.06 -10.69 -5.37
CA SER A 130 6.69 -11.66 -6.28
C SER A 130 7.71 -12.55 -5.57
N SER A 131 8.04 -12.26 -4.31
CA SER A 131 9.00 -13.03 -3.52
C SER A 131 8.24 -13.92 -2.55
N PRO A 132 8.57 -15.22 -2.43
CA PRO A 132 8.07 -16.02 -1.32
C PRO A 132 8.67 -15.47 -0.02
N LEU A 133 7.89 -14.71 0.75
CA LEU A 133 8.26 -14.30 2.12
C LEU A 133 8.18 -15.50 3.08
#